data_AF-A0A9Q0VVQ5-F1
#
_entry.id   AF-A0A9Q0VVQ5-F1
#
_cell.length_a   1.000
_cell.length_b   1.000
_cell.length_c   1.000
_cell.angle_alpha   90.00
_cell.angle_beta   90.00
_cell.angle_gamma   90.00
#
_symmetry.space_group_name_H-M   'P 1'
#
loop_
_entity.id
_entity.type
_entity.pdbx_description
1 polymer ?
#
loop_
_entity_poly.entity_id
_entity_poly.type
_entity_poly.pdbx_seq_one_letter_code
_entity_poly.pdbx_strand_id
1 'polypeptide(L)'
;MHRLIRKMRPYLLAWLHRSRSGPASLVRRFSYKDMKRATDGFRRIIYSTTHGAAYRARFQDGEVALVKEVKDLNQGKDKFFKEVQLLGQLHHRHLLALKGFSIGCKRLLVFENIENGSLKEHLNDPLKTPLNWNTRLQIAIGVAAALEYLLLFSNPPIYHVSISASNVMLGENYIAKISDVGLHNSVGDYVTMPHSSNAEGSFQPSSSQGIQDAFLELLVTVNSCLTLQIVWTMHVET
;
A
#
# COMPACT_ATOMS: atom_id res chain seq x y z
N MET A 1 -19.46 18.84 -10.44
CA MET A 1 -19.19 18.10 -9.18
C MET A 1 -18.01 18.64 -8.35
N HIS A 2 -16.94 19.19 -8.94
CA HIS A 2 -15.74 19.71 -8.23
C HIS A 2 -15.99 20.80 -7.15
N ARG A 3 -17.07 21.59 -7.29
CA ARG A 3 -17.46 22.63 -6.29
C ARG A 3 -18.04 22.05 -4.99
N LEU A 4 -18.67 20.87 -5.03
CA LEU A 4 -19.31 20.28 -3.85
C LEU A 4 -18.27 19.74 -2.88
N ILE A 5 -17.25 19.04 -3.39
CA ILE A 5 -16.17 18.45 -2.58
C ILE A 5 -15.33 19.56 -1.93
N ARG A 6 -15.01 20.66 -2.64
CA ARG A 6 -14.36 21.83 -2.03
C ARG A 6 -15.21 22.52 -0.97
N LYS A 7 -16.53 22.56 -1.13
CA LYS A 7 -17.46 23.15 -0.16
C LYS A 7 -17.66 22.26 1.07
N MET A 8 -17.58 20.94 0.92
CA MET A 8 -17.73 19.99 2.02
C MET A 8 -16.43 19.70 2.77
N ARG A 9 -15.27 19.99 2.16
CA ARG A 9 -13.95 19.82 2.77
C ARG A 9 -13.81 20.43 4.17
N PRO A 10 -14.23 21.67 4.47
CA PRO A 10 -14.14 22.21 5.83
C PRO A 10 -15.10 21.50 6.82
N TYR A 11 -16.26 21.02 6.36
CA TYR A 11 -17.21 20.28 7.21
C TYR A 11 -16.76 18.85 7.48
N LEU A 12 -16.13 18.20 6.50
CA LEU A 12 -15.45 16.91 6.67
C LEU A 12 -14.25 17.05 7.61
N LEU A 13 -13.44 18.10 7.46
CA LEU A 13 -12.32 18.39 8.36
C LEU A 13 -12.78 18.70 9.80
N ALA A 14 -13.89 19.45 9.97
CA ALA A 14 -14.46 19.75 11.29
C ALA A 14 -15.08 18.50 11.95
N TRP A 15 -15.70 17.61 11.17
CA TRP A 15 -16.21 16.33 11.65
C TRP A 15 -15.07 15.34 11.98
N LEU A 16 -13.94 15.41 11.25
CA LEU A 16 -12.74 14.59 11.45
C LEU A 16 -11.78 15.10 12.54
N HIS A 17 -11.93 16.33 13.02
CA HIS A 17 -11.18 16.84 14.17
C HIS A 17 -11.57 16.20 15.50
N ARG A 18 -12.50 15.22 15.48
CA ARG A 18 -12.72 14.28 16.58
C ARG A 18 -11.76 13.09 16.56
N SER A 19 -10.58 13.23 15.96
CA SER A 19 -9.54 12.23 16.03
C SER A 19 -8.76 12.36 17.33
N ARG A 20 -8.83 11.32 18.17
CA ARG A 20 -7.93 11.12 19.31
C ARG A 20 -6.49 11.17 18.78
N SER A 21 -5.73 12.16 19.21
CA SER A 21 -4.27 12.17 19.10
C SER A 21 -3.70 11.02 19.93
N GLY A 22 -3.60 9.83 19.33
CA GLY A 22 -2.74 8.77 19.83
C GLY A 22 -1.27 9.16 19.65
N PRO A 23 -0.35 8.66 20.48
CA PRO A 23 1.08 8.88 20.31
C PRO A 23 1.51 8.46 18.90
N ALA A 24 2.32 9.28 18.22
CA ALA A 24 2.94 8.90 16.95
C ALA A 24 3.63 7.55 17.15
N SER A 25 3.23 6.52 16.39
CA SER A 25 3.87 5.22 16.51
C SER A 25 5.31 5.38 16.02
N LEU A 26 6.27 5.29 16.94
CA LEU A 26 7.67 5.43 16.59
C LEU A 26 8.11 4.13 15.91
N VAL A 27 8.44 4.21 14.62
CA VAL A 27 8.94 3.06 13.85
C VAL A 27 10.17 2.51 14.55
N ARG A 28 10.09 1.27 15.05
CA ARG A 28 11.14 0.65 15.87
C ARG A 28 12.34 0.25 15.01
N ARG A 29 13.55 0.59 15.44
CA ARG A 29 14.77 0.01 14.86
C ARG A 29 15.09 -1.32 15.53
N PHE A 30 15.06 -2.40 14.76
CA PHE A 30 15.46 -3.73 15.20
C PHE A 30 16.95 -3.96 14.92
N SER A 31 17.62 -4.74 15.79
CA SER A 31 19.00 -5.16 15.51
C SER A 31 19.03 -6.22 14.41
N TYR A 32 20.05 -6.19 13.56
CA TYR A 32 20.20 -7.19 12.50
C TYR A 32 20.34 -8.62 13.06
N LYS A 33 20.96 -8.76 14.25
CA LYS A 33 21.09 -10.05 14.96
C LYS A 33 19.72 -10.60 15.36
N ASP A 34 18.82 -9.74 15.82
CA ASP A 34 17.47 -10.15 16.18
C ASP A 34 16.64 -10.50 14.95
N MET A 35 16.78 -9.76 13.85
CA MET A 35 16.15 -10.12 12.56
C MET A 35 16.61 -11.48 12.06
N LYS A 36 17.93 -11.72 12.07
CA LYS A 36 18.51 -13.00 11.66
C LYS A 36 17.99 -14.14 12.54
N ARG A 37 17.88 -13.94 13.85
CA ARG A 37 17.33 -14.94 14.78
C ARG A 37 15.84 -15.19 14.51
N ALA A 38 15.04 -14.12 14.41
CA ALA A 38 13.59 -14.22 14.26
C ALA A 38 13.17 -14.86 12.93
N THR A 39 13.97 -14.71 11.88
CA THR A 39 13.72 -15.29 10.54
C THR A 39 14.39 -16.66 10.33
N ASP A 40 14.96 -17.25 11.38
CA ASP A 40 15.76 -18.49 11.32
C ASP A 40 16.87 -18.42 10.26
N GLY A 41 17.70 -17.40 10.36
CA GLY A 41 18.79 -17.14 9.41
C GLY A 41 18.31 -16.78 8.01
N PHE A 42 17.12 -16.17 7.89
CA PHE A 42 16.45 -15.86 6.61
C PHE A 42 15.99 -17.10 5.82
N ARG A 43 15.76 -18.24 6.49
CA ARG A 43 15.27 -19.47 5.85
C ARG A 43 13.75 -19.55 5.74
N ARG A 44 13.01 -18.82 6.58
CA ARG A 44 11.54 -18.78 6.61
C ARG A 44 10.96 -17.89 5.50
N ILE A 45 11.28 -18.19 4.24
CA ILE A 45 10.80 -17.42 3.08
C ILE A 45 9.29 -17.67 2.91
N ILE A 46 8.53 -16.60 2.78
CA ILE A 46 7.11 -16.65 2.40
C ILE A 46 7.00 -16.54 0.88
N TYR A 47 7.66 -15.54 0.30
CA TYR A 47 7.72 -15.36 -1.14
C TYR A 47 9.00 -14.61 -1.54
N SER A 48 9.39 -14.77 -2.80
CA SER A 48 10.53 -14.09 -3.40
C SER A 48 10.09 -13.33 -4.64
N THR A 49 10.57 -12.10 -4.79
CA THR A 49 10.37 -11.26 -5.97
C THR A 49 11.72 -10.74 -6.47
N THR A 50 11.71 -10.09 -7.63
CA THR A 50 12.86 -9.35 -8.16
C THR A 50 13.35 -8.28 -7.17
N HIS A 51 12.44 -7.66 -6.41
CA HIS A 51 12.73 -6.59 -5.44
C HIS A 51 13.27 -7.08 -4.08
N GLY A 52 13.15 -8.37 -3.78
CA GLY A 52 13.54 -8.91 -2.49
C GLY A 52 12.82 -10.20 -2.12
N ALA A 53 13.22 -10.80 -1.01
CA ALA A 53 12.46 -11.87 -0.39
C ALA A 53 11.70 -11.33 0.82
N ALA A 54 10.54 -11.93 1.07
CA ALA A 54 9.76 -11.70 2.27
C ALA A 54 9.85 -12.93 3.17
N TYR A 55 10.03 -12.70 4.46
CA TYR A 55 10.27 -13.73 5.47
C TYR A 55 9.23 -13.65 6.57
N ARG A 56 8.89 -14.82 7.14
CA ARG A 56 8.15 -14.91 8.39
C ARG A 56 9.12 -14.78 9.55
N ALA A 57 8.96 -13.75 10.38
CA ALA A 57 9.72 -13.58 11.61
C ALA A 57 8.89 -14.01 12.82
N ARG A 58 9.54 -14.66 13.78
CA ARG A 58 9.00 -14.93 15.12
C ARG A 58 10.00 -14.42 16.16
N PHE A 59 9.59 -13.42 16.92
CA PHE A 59 10.38 -12.80 17.96
C PHE A 59 10.33 -13.59 19.28
N GLN A 60 11.21 -13.25 20.22
CA GLN A 60 11.34 -13.97 21.50
C GLN A 60 10.15 -13.74 22.43
N ASP A 61 9.47 -12.61 22.30
CA ASP A 61 8.21 -12.28 22.98
C ASP A 61 6.99 -12.98 22.36
N GLY A 62 7.19 -13.79 21.31
CA GLY A 62 6.13 -14.49 20.59
C GLY A 62 5.51 -13.68 19.47
N GLU A 63 5.88 -12.42 19.28
CA GLU A 63 5.37 -11.59 18.19
C GLU A 63 5.76 -12.20 16.84
N VAL A 64 4.80 -12.22 15.90
CA VAL A 64 5.02 -12.66 14.52
C VAL A 64 4.94 -11.45 13.61
N ALA A 65 5.83 -11.38 12.63
CA ALA A 65 5.89 -10.26 11.69
C ALA A 65 6.24 -10.72 10.28
N LEU A 66 5.82 -9.91 9.30
CA LEU A 66 6.29 -10.00 7.92
C LEU A 66 7.53 -9.13 7.75
N VAL A 67 8.65 -9.72 7.32
CA VAL A 67 9.89 -8.99 7.07
C VAL A 67 10.17 -8.97 5.59
N LYS A 68 10.14 -7.78 4.96
CA LYS A 68 10.47 -7.60 3.54
C LYS A 68 11.91 -7.09 3.40
N GLU A 69 12.70 -7.75 2.57
CA GLU A 69 14.01 -7.28 2.16
C GLU A 69 13.92 -6.25 1.04
N VAL A 70 14.72 -5.19 1.16
CA VAL A 70 14.87 -4.15 0.14
C VAL A 70 16.23 -4.34 -0.52
N LYS A 71 16.25 -4.92 -1.74
CA LYS A 71 17.49 -5.32 -2.43
C LYS A 71 18.29 -4.17 -3.04
N ASP A 72 17.69 -3.00 -3.26
CA ASP A 72 18.33 -1.99 -4.09
C ASP A 72 19.43 -1.21 -3.34
N LEU A 73 20.59 -1.86 -3.22
CA LEU A 73 21.81 -1.38 -2.58
C LEU A 73 22.40 -0.16 -3.33
N ASN A 74 22.06 0.00 -4.61
CA ASN A 74 22.60 1.02 -5.51
C ASN A 74 21.89 2.38 -5.39
N GLN A 75 20.73 2.44 -4.74
CA GLN A 75 19.94 3.68 -4.64
C GLN A 75 20.20 4.51 -3.36
N GLY A 76 21.28 4.20 -2.62
CA GLY A 76 21.72 5.00 -1.47
C GLY A 76 20.95 4.74 -0.18
N LYS A 77 21.55 5.08 0.98
CA LYS A 77 20.89 4.96 2.30
C LYS A 77 19.64 5.85 2.41
N ASP A 78 19.62 6.95 1.67
CA ASP A 78 18.60 7.99 1.78
C ASP A 78 17.23 7.54 1.28
N LYS A 79 17.16 6.76 0.19
CA LYS A 79 15.85 6.26 -0.30
C LYS A 79 15.19 5.31 0.69
N PHE A 80 15.97 4.43 1.31
CA PHE A 80 15.45 3.52 2.33
C PHE A 80 14.86 4.30 3.51
N PHE A 81 15.55 5.33 4.02
CA PHE A 81 15.01 6.13 5.11
C PHE A 81 13.81 6.98 4.71
N LYS A 82 13.76 7.49 3.47
CA LYS A 82 12.56 8.15 2.94
C LYS A 82 11.36 7.21 2.89
N GLU A 83 11.57 5.96 2.48
CA GLU A 83 10.53 4.93 2.48
C GLU A 83 10.08 4.56 3.90
N VAL A 84 11.02 4.37 4.82
CA VAL A 84 10.72 4.16 6.25
C VAL A 84 9.91 5.32 6.83
N GLN A 85 10.28 6.56 6.51
CA GLN A 85 9.57 7.76 6.97
C GLN A 85 8.15 7.84 6.39
N LEU A 86 8.00 7.58 5.08
CA LEU A 86 6.71 7.55 4.42
C LEU A 86 5.80 6.50 5.04
N LEU A 87 6.23 5.24 5.05
CA LEU A 87 5.46 4.12 5.59
C LEU A 87 5.17 4.29 7.08
N GLY A 88 6.10 4.84 7.84
CA GLY A 88 5.94 5.11 9.26
C GLY A 88 4.90 6.17 9.60
N GLN A 89 4.50 7.01 8.64
CA GLN A 89 3.45 8.02 8.82
C GLN A 89 2.06 7.47 8.48
N LEU A 90 1.97 6.37 7.73
CA LEU A 90 0.72 5.81 7.27
C LEU A 90 0.06 4.94 8.33
N HIS A 91 -1.10 5.38 8.80
CA HIS A 91 -1.86 4.70 9.84
C HIS A 91 -3.31 4.55 9.41
N HIS A 92 -3.61 3.41 8.80
CA HIS A 92 -4.96 3.08 8.36
C HIS A 92 -5.19 1.58 8.45
N ARG A 93 -6.39 1.15 8.89
CA ARG A 93 -6.70 -0.27 9.14
C ARG A 93 -6.57 -1.16 7.89
N HIS A 94 -6.73 -0.55 6.71
CA HIS A 94 -6.62 -1.19 5.40
C HIS A 94 -5.28 -0.93 4.69
N LEU A 95 -4.28 -0.46 5.42
CA LEU A 95 -2.89 -0.45 4.99
C LEU A 95 -2.09 -1.42 5.86
N LEU A 96 -1.08 -2.06 5.26
CA LEU A 96 -0.17 -2.90 6.01
C LEU A 96 0.78 -2.02 6.85
N ALA A 97 0.63 -2.08 8.17
CA ALA A 97 1.34 -1.19 9.07
C ALA A 97 2.82 -1.56 9.21
N LEU A 98 3.71 -0.58 9.03
CA LEU A 98 5.13 -0.71 9.33
C LEU A 98 5.33 -0.67 10.85
N LYS A 99 5.88 -1.74 11.41
CA LYS A 99 6.26 -1.84 12.83
C LYS A 99 7.68 -1.37 13.08
N GLY A 100 8.56 -1.55 12.10
CA GLY A 100 9.95 -1.21 12.26
C GLY A 100 10.82 -1.44 11.04
N PHE A 101 12.12 -1.28 11.22
CA PHE A 101 13.12 -1.54 10.19
C PHE A 101 14.41 -2.07 10.81
N SER A 102 15.27 -2.67 9.99
CA SER A 102 16.62 -3.09 10.38
C SER A 102 17.63 -2.82 9.27
N ILE A 103 18.85 -2.47 9.67
CA ILE A 103 19.97 -2.21 8.78
C ILE A 103 21.16 -3.05 9.25
N GLY A 104 21.68 -3.88 8.36
CA GLY A 104 22.90 -4.68 8.54
C GLY A 104 23.41 -5.13 7.17
N CYS A 105 23.71 -6.42 7.01
CA CYS A 105 24.05 -6.96 5.69
C CYS A 105 22.86 -6.91 4.71
N LYS A 106 21.63 -6.86 5.23
CA LYS A 106 20.40 -6.59 4.48
C LYS A 106 19.69 -5.38 5.07
N ARG A 107 18.93 -4.67 4.24
CA ARG A 107 17.95 -3.67 4.67
C ARG A 107 16.58 -4.30 4.69
N LEU A 108 15.89 -4.15 5.81
CA LEU A 108 14.67 -4.91 6.11
C LEU A 108 13.59 -3.95 6.62
N LEU A 109 12.38 -4.09 6.10
CA LEU A 109 11.16 -3.49 6.61
C LEU A 109 10.36 -4.55 7.36
N VAL A 110 9.89 -4.21 8.55
CA VAL A 110 9.16 -5.11 9.45
C VAL A 110 7.72 -4.63 9.54
N PHE A 111 6.78 -5.44 9.08
CA PHE A 111 5.36 -5.18 9.07
C PHE A 111 4.63 -6.06 10.08
N GLU A 112 3.39 -5.69 10.40
CA GLU A 112 2.48 -6.57 11.12
C GLU A 112 2.31 -7.95 10.45
N ASN A 113 1.84 -8.93 11.22
CA ASN A 113 1.55 -10.27 10.71
C ASN A 113 0.40 -10.24 9.69
N ILE A 114 0.43 -11.21 8.77
CA ILE A 114 -0.65 -11.48 7.82
C ILE A 114 -1.09 -12.93 8.02
N GLU A 115 -2.34 -13.12 8.44
CA GLU A 115 -2.89 -14.42 8.83
C GLU A 115 -3.35 -15.25 7.63
N ASN A 116 -3.99 -14.60 6.64
CA ASN A 116 -4.70 -15.30 5.57
C ASN A 116 -3.97 -15.25 4.22
N GLY A 117 -2.80 -14.61 4.16
CA GLY A 117 -2.00 -14.48 2.93
C GLY A 117 -2.57 -13.43 1.99
N SER A 118 -2.24 -13.53 0.71
CA SER A 118 -2.68 -12.57 -0.33
C SER A 118 -4.06 -12.92 -0.90
N LEU A 119 -4.77 -11.91 -1.44
CA LEU A 119 -5.99 -12.12 -2.21
C LEU A 119 -5.74 -13.03 -3.43
N LYS A 120 -4.57 -12.91 -4.06
CA LYS A 120 -4.18 -13.77 -5.19
C LYS A 120 -4.17 -15.25 -4.82
N GLU A 121 -3.68 -15.62 -3.64
CA GLU A 121 -3.74 -17.02 -3.18
C GLU A 121 -5.19 -17.49 -3.09
N HIS A 122 -6.08 -16.69 -2.50
CA HIS A 122 -7.50 -17.05 -2.39
C HIS A 122 -8.26 -17.13 -3.73
N LEU A 123 -7.72 -16.53 -4.79
CA LEU A 123 -8.30 -16.58 -6.14
C LEU A 123 -7.74 -17.73 -6.98
N ASN A 124 -6.48 -18.12 -6.76
CA ASN A 124 -5.75 -19.00 -7.67
C ASN A 124 -5.32 -20.33 -7.04
N ASP A 125 -5.25 -20.42 -5.71
CA ASP A 125 -4.83 -21.64 -5.02
C ASP A 125 -6.07 -22.54 -4.79
N PRO A 126 -6.17 -23.70 -5.45
CA PRO A 126 -7.30 -24.61 -5.28
C PRO A 126 -7.38 -25.20 -3.85
N LEU A 127 -6.30 -25.12 -3.06
CA LEU A 127 -6.27 -25.58 -1.68
C LEU A 127 -6.80 -24.53 -0.69
N LYS A 128 -6.95 -23.27 -1.11
CA LYS A 128 -7.51 -22.20 -0.27
C LYS A 128 -9.03 -22.22 -0.34
N THR A 129 -9.68 -22.04 0.80
CA THR A 129 -11.13 -21.87 0.83
C THR A 129 -11.52 -20.64 0.00
N PRO A 130 -12.43 -20.80 -0.97
CA PRO A 130 -12.92 -19.68 -1.76
C PRO A 130 -13.59 -18.62 -0.88
N LEU A 131 -13.35 -17.35 -1.21
CA LEU A 131 -13.98 -16.24 -0.52
C LEU A 131 -15.46 -16.16 -0.91
N ASN A 132 -16.35 -16.11 0.08
CA ASN A 132 -17.78 -15.85 -0.16
C ASN A 132 -18.01 -14.40 -0.63
N TRP A 133 -19.21 -14.13 -1.17
CA TRP A 133 -19.56 -12.83 -1.74
C TRP A 133 -19.42 -11.67 -0.73
N ASN A 134 -19.90 -11.86 0.50
CA ASN A 134 -19.84 -10.81 1.53
C ASN A 134 -18.39 -10.45 1.87
N THR A 135 -17.51 -11.44 1.99
CA THR A 135 -16.08 -11.21 2.22
C THR A 135 -15.43 -10.47 1.05
N ARG A 136 -15.77 -10.82 -0.20
CA ARG A 136 -15.26 -10.11 -1.39
C ARG A 136 -15.68 -8.63 -1.38
N LEU A 137 -16.94 -8.35 -1.05
CA LEU A 137 -17.44 -6.98 -0.93
C LEU A 137 -16.72 -6.21 0.19
N GLN A 138 -16.52 -6.84 1.36
CA GLN A 138 -15.75 -6.25 2.46
C GLN A 138 -14.31 -5.92 2.05
N ILE A 139 -13.66 -6.81 1.29
CA ILE A 139 -12.31 -6.58 0.76
C ILE A 139 -12.31 -5.36 -0.18
N ALA A 140 -13.25 -5.29 -1.11
CA ALA A 140 -13.36 -4.17 -2.06
C ALA A 140 -13.57 -2.82 -1.33
N ILE A 141 -14.46 -2.79 -0.34
CA ILE A 141 -14.70 -1.60 0.50
C ILE A 141 -13.42 -1.21 1.25
N GLY A 142 -12.70 -2.20 1.81
CA GLY A 142 -11.45 -1.95 2.52
C GLY A 142 -10.36 -1.35 1.63
N VAL A 143 -10.21 -1.87 0.41
CA VAL A 143 -9.28 -1.33 -0.59
C VAL A 143 -9.66 0.10 -0.97
N ALA A 144 -10.94 0.37 -1.23
CA ALA A 144 -11.41 1.72 -1.55
C ALA A 144 -11.14 2.71 -0.41
N ALA A 145 -11.39 2.31 0.84
CA ALA A 145 -11.10 3.13 2.03
C ALA A 145 -9.60 3.42 2.19
N ALA A 146 -8.73 2.44 1.91
CA ALA A 146 -7.28 2.66 1.92
C ALA A 146 -6.84 3.69 0.86
N LEU A 147 -7.41 3.62 -0.35
CA LEU A 147 -7.08 4.55 -1.43
C LEU A 147 -7.59 5.96 -1.13
N GLU A 148 -8.80 6.10 -0.58
CA GLU A 148 -9.32 7.38 -0.11
C GLU A 148 -8.38 8.01 0.94
N TYR A 149 -7.91 7.21 1.91
CA TYR A 149 -6.93 7.65 2.90
C TYR A 149 -5.63 8.16 2.27
N LEU A 150 -5.08 7.42 1.33
CA LEU A 150 -3.82 7.78 0.65
C LEU A 150 -3.97 9.05 -0.20
N LEU A 151 -5.10 9.23 -0.87
CA LEU A 151 -5.34 10.35 -1.79
C LEU A 151 -5.76 11.64 -1.09
N LEU A 152 -6.61 11.54 -0.06
CA LEU A 152 -7.27 12.72 0.53
C LEU A 152 -6.71 13.10 1.90
N PHE A 153 -6.14 12.13 2.63
CA PHE A 153 -5.78 12.29 4.05
C PHE A 153 -4.29 12.12 4.34
N SER A 154 -3.49 11.73 3.35
CA SER A 154 -2.03 11.71 3.46
C SER A 154 -1.44 13.07 3.06
N ASN A 155 -0.33 13.46 3.69
CA ASN A 155 0.38 14.70 3.38
C ASN A 155 1.89 14.43 3.17
N PRO A 156 2.39 14.52 1.93
CA PRO A 156 1.65 14.78 0.70
C PRO A 156 0.69 13.63 0.32
N PRO A 157 -0.33 13.88 -0.51
CA PRO A 157 -1.14 12.82 -1.12
C PRO A 157 -0.27 11.79 -1.85
N ILE A 158 -0.63 10.51 -1.75
CA ILE A 158 0.11 9.40 -2.35
C ILE A 158 -0.72 8.82 -3.51
N TYR A 159 -0.17 8.94 -4.71
CA TYR A 159 -0.82 8.48 -5.95
C TYR A 159 -0.22 7.15 -6.47
N HIS A 160 1.05 6.89 -6.18
CA HIS A 160 1.74 5.68 -6.62
C HIS A 160 1.43 4.52 -5.67
N VAL A 161 0.31 3.83 -5.94
CA VAL A 161 -0.15 2.68 -5.17
C VAL A 161 -0.37 1.51 -6.12
N SER A 162 0.28 0.38 -5.84
CA SER A 162 0.14 -0.81 -6.68
C SER A 162 -1.07 -1.65 -6.25
N ILE A 163 -2.17 -1.51 -6.98
CA ILE A 163 -3.41 -2.25 -6.73
C ILE A 163 -3.37 -3.54 -7.56
N SER A 164 -3.03 -4.65 -6.91
CA SER A 164 -3.13 -5.98 -7.49
C SER A 164 -3.53 -6.99 -6.43
N ALA A 165 -4.11 -8.12 -6.84
CA ALA A 165 -4.46 -9.20 -5.90
C ALA A 165 -3.25 -9.73 -5.12
N SER A 166 -2.03 -9.60 -5.67
CA SER A 166 -0.79 -9.98 -4.98
C SER A 166 -0.41 -8.99 -3.87
N ASN A 167 -0.87 -7.74 -3.95
CA ASN A 167 -0.52 -6.67 -3.02
C ASN A 167 -1.61 -6.38 -1.98
N VAL A 168 -2.80 -6.98 -2.14
CA VAL A 168 -3.86 -6.99 -1.13
C VAL A 168 -3.65 -8.18 -0.21
N MET A 169 -3.15 -7.91 0.99
CA MET A 169 -2.99 -8.90 2.05
C MET A 169 -4.28 -9.01 2.87
N LEU A 170 -4.58 -10.21 3.34
CA LEU A 170 -5.76 -10.50 4.15
C LEU A 170 -5.30 -10.77 5.59
N GLY A 171 -5.58 -9.82 6.47
CA GLY A 171 -5.35 -9.99 7.91
C GLY A 171 -6.44 -10.84 8.56
N GLU A 172 -6.49 -10.83 9.89
CA GLU A 172 -7.56 -11.44 10.68
C GLU A 172 -8.96 -11.01 10.17
N ASN A 173 -9.91 -11.95 10.17
CA ASN A 173 -11.28 -11.76 9.67
C ASN A 173 -11.35 -11.23 8.23
N TYR A 174 -10.34 -11.55 7.40
CA TYR A 174 -10.23 -11.12 6.01
C TYR A 174 -10.28 -9.60 5.83
N ILE A 175 -9.77 -8.84 6.81
CA ILE A 175 -9.58 -7.40 6.66
C ILE A 175 -8.49 -7.16 5.61
N ALA A 176 -8.87 -6.56 4.48
CA ALA A 176 -7.96 -6.24 3.39
C ALA A 176 -6.96 -5.15 3.81
N LYS A 177 -5.68 -5.36 3.48
CA LYS A 177 -4.56 -4.45 3.75
C LYS A 177 -3.71 -4.29 2.49
N ILE A 178 -3.58 -3.07 1.97
CA ILE A 178 -2.65 -2.79 0.87
C ILE A 178 -1.22 -2.82 1.42
N SER A 179 -0.36 -3.62 0.80
CA SER A 179 1.00 -3.91 1.29
C SER A 179 2.12 -3.30 0.46
N ASP A 180 1.79 -2.63 -0.63
CA ASP A 180 2.73 -2.04 -1.58
C ASP A 180 2.37 -0.57 -1.80
N VAL A 181 2.72 0.23 -0.80
CA VAL A 181 2.61 1.69 -0.81
C VAL A 181 4.02 2.21 -0.74
N GLY A 182 4.51 2.82 -1.81
CA GLY A 182 5.94 3.12 -1.88
C GLY A 182 6.30 4.09 -2.98
N LEU A 183 7.48 4.69 -2.81
CA LEU A 183 8.13 5.54 -3.80
C LEU A 183 8.74 4.65 -4.89
N HIS A 184 7.93 4.18 -5.84
CA HIS A 184 8.48 3.69 -7.10
C HIS A 184 8.97 4.89 -7.90
N ASN A 185 10.21 5.32 -7.65
CA ASN A 185 10.92 6.12 -8.64
C ASN A 185 11.36 5.16 -9.76
N SER A 186 10.50 4.96 -10.76
CA SER A 186 11.01 4.74 -12.12
C SER A 186 11.90 5.95 -12.44
N VAL A 187 13.18 5.68 -12.63
CA VAL A 187 14.13 6.65 -13.17
C VAL A 187 13.65 7.02 -14.58
N GLY A 188 13.41 8.30 -14.82
CA GLY A 188 13.08 8.87 -16.14
C GLY A 188 11.84 9.76 -16.10
N ASP A 189 11.99 11.00 -16.56
CA ASP A 189 10.93 11.99 -16.75
C ASP A 189 10.52 12.82 -15.52
N TYR A 190 11.52 13.37 -14.84
CA TYR A 190 11.42 14.82 -14.63
C TYR A 190 11.51 15.43 -16.04
N VAL A 191 10.39 15.94 -16.57
CA VAL A 191 10.47 16.95 -17.62
C VAL A 191 11.29 18.08 -17.04
N THR A 192 12.59 18.05 -17.37
CA THR A 192 13.51 19.14 -17.15
C THR A 192 13.04 20.21 -18.10
N MET A 193 12.31 21.20 -17.57
CA MET A 193 11.94 22.38 -18.34
C MET A 193 13.24 23.03 -18.84
N PRO A 194 13.48 23.14 -20.16
CA PRO A 194 14.61 23.89 -20.64
C PRO A 194 14.33 25.38 -20.40
N HIS A 195 15.31 26.08 -19.84
CA HIS A 195 15.32 27.53 -19.83
C HIS A 195 15.28 28.08 -21.26
N SER A 196 14.28 28.90 -21.57
CA SER A 196 14.44 30.12 -22.38
C SER A 196 13.22 31.06 -22.28
N SER A 197 13.49 32.24 -21.73
CA SER A 197 12.98 33.59 -22.07
C SER A 197 11.57 33.81 -22.67
N ASN A 198 10.84 34.71 -21.97
CA ASN A 198 9.82 35.68 -22.43
C ASN A 198 8.54 35.17 -23.12
N ALA A 199 7.40 35.36 -22.45
CA ALA A 199 6.34 36.32 -22.84
C ALA A 199 5.03 36.01 -22.08
N GLU A 200 4.33 37.06 -21.68
CA GLU A 200 2.99 37.00 -21.08
C GLU A 200 1.96 36.35 -22.02
N GLY A 201 1.11 35.48 -21.47
CA GLY A 201 0.02 34.85 -22.20
C GLY A 201 -0.83 33.96 -21.30
N SER A 202 -1.97 34.47 -20.84
CA SER A 202 -2.98 33.78 -20.05
C SER A 202 -3.53 32.52 -20.75
N PHE A 203 -3.42 31.34 -20.12
CA PHE A 203 -4.18 30.14 -20.50
C PHE A 203 -4.38 29.20 -19.28
N GLN A 204 -5.59 29.21 -18.71
CA GLN A 204 -6.24 27.99 -18.18
C GLN A 204 -7.00 27.36 -19.37
N PRO A 205 -7.22 26.03 -19.50
CA PRO A 205 -7.56 25.08 -18.42
C PRO A 205 -7.04 23.63 -18.62
N SER A 206 -7.54 22.72 -17.75
CA SER A 206 -7.48 21.23 -17.74
C SER A 206 -6.39 20.61 -16.85
N SER A 207 -6.66 19.64 -15.96
CA SER A 207 -7.64 18.56 -16.06
C SER A 207 -8.36 18.25 -14.72
N SER A 208 -9.59 18.76 -14.58
CA SER A 208 -10.60 18.10 -13.72
C SER A 208 -11.06 16.76 -14.32
N GLN A 209 -10.68 16.50 -15.58
CA GLN A 209 -10.88 15.25 -16.31
C GLN A 209 -10.05 14.10 -15.71
N GLY A 210 -8.75 14.29 -15.41
CA GLY A 210 -7.91 13.22 -14.84
C GLY A 210 -8.33 12.77 -13.44
N ILE A 211 -8.99 13.63 -12.65
CA ILE A 211 -9.51 13.30 -11.32
C ILE A 211 -10.85 12.55 -11.43
N GLN A 212 -11.68 12.88 -12.42
CA GLN A 212 -12.90 12.15 -12.71
C GLN A 212 -12.60 10.82 -13.41
N ASP A 213 -11.60 10.78 -14.27
CA ASP A 213 -11.11 9.58 -14.94
C ASP A 213 -10.40 8.67 -13.96
N ALA A 214 -9.68 9.18 -12.94
CA ALA A 214 -9.12 8.34 -11.86
C ALA A 214 -10.21 7.80 -10.91
N PHE A 215 -11.34 8.50 -10.72
CA PHE A 215 -12.46 8.04 -9.89
C PHE A 215 -13.41 7.09 -10.66
N LEU A 216 -13.57 7.33 -11.97
CA LEU A 216 -14.22 6.42 -12.91
C LEU A 216 -13.33 5.22 -13.21
N GLU A 217 -12.02 5.34 -13.29
CA GLU A 217 -11.06 4.22 -13.24
C GLU A 217 -11.02 3.61 -11.85
N LEU A 218 -11.29 4.31 -10.75
CA LEU A 218 -11.44 3.64 -9.44
C LEU A 218 -12.69 2.76 -9.45
N LEU A 219 -13.81 3.26 -9.98
CA LEU A 219 -15.06 2.51 -10.12
C LEU A 219 -15.02 1.48 -11.25
N VAL A 220 -14.22 1.71 -12.29
CA VAL A 220 -13.98 0.80 -13.41
C VAL A 220 -12.94 -0.21 -13.00
N THR A 221 -11.79 0.07 -12.41
CA THR A 221 -10.82 -0.90 -11.86
C THR A 221 -11.38 -1.66 -10.66
N VAL A 222 -12.21 -1.06 -9.78
CA VAL A 222 -12.99 -1.82 -8.79
C VAL A 222 -14.17 -2.56 -9.44
N ASN A 223 -14.67 -2.11 -10.60
CA ASN A 223 -15.40 -2.98 -11.53
C ASN A 223 -14.39 -3.89 -12.27
N SER A 224 -14.04 -3.72 -13.54
CA SER A 224 -12.97 -4.40 -14.31
C SER A 224 -11.88 -5.25 -13.59
N CYS A 225 -11.19 -4.90 -12.48
CA CYS A 225 -10.32 -5.90 -11.80
C CYS A 225 -11.08 -6.91 -10.94
N LEU A 226 -12.24 -6.55 -10.39
CA LEU A 226 -13.17 -7.51 -9.78
C LEU A 226 -14.12 -8.07 -10.85
N THR A 227 -14.81 -7.28 -11.66
CA THR A 227 -15.76 -7.78 -12.65
C THR A 227 -15.14 -8.42 -13.90
N LEU A 228 -13.96 -8.09 -14.43
CA LEU A 228 -13.40 -8.88 -15.55
C LEU A 228 -12.60 -10.12 -15.13
N GLN A 229 -12.20 -10.25 -13.86
CA GLN A 229 -11.57 -11.47 -13.36
C GLN A 229 -12.45 -12.26 -12.39
N ILE A 230 -13.63 -11.75 -12.00
CA ILE A 230 -14.68 -12.48 -11.29
C ILE A 230 -15.86 -12.78 -12.23
N VAL A 231 -16.29 -11.88 -13.14
CA VAL A 231 -17.36 -12.23 -14.11
C VAL A 231 -16.85 -13.17 -15.21
N TRP A 232 -15.58 -13.09 -15.63
CA TRP A 232 -15.02 -14.06 -16.57
C TRP A 232 -14.86 -15.46 -15.96
N THR A 233 -14.59 -15.57 -14.66
CA THR A 233 -14.57 -16.87 -13.96
C THR A 233 -15.97 -17.34 -13.54
N MET A 234 -16.96 -16.43 -13.46
CA MET A 234 -18.36 -16.74 -13.10
C MET A 234 -19.28 -17.03 -14.30
N HIS A 235 -18.77 -17.09 -15.54
CA HIS A 235 -19.59 -17.45 -16.72
C HIS A 235 -19.15 -18.74 -17.43
N VAL A 236 -18.22 -19.51 -16.86
CA VAL A 236 -17.70 -20.75 -17.47
C VAL A 236 -17.98 -22.02 -16.65
N GLU A 237 -18.61 -21.92 -15.47
CA GLU A 237 -19.00 -23.11 -14.68
C GLU A 237 -20.47 -23.07 -14.22
N THR A 238 -21.37 -23.08 -15.20
CA THR A 238 -22.73 -23.66 -15.12
C THR A 238 -22.95 -24.48 -16.38
#